data_AF-A0A2V5TIN5-F1
#
_entry.id   AF-A0A2V5TIN5-F1
#
_cell.length_a   1.000
_cell.length_b   1.000
_cell.length_c   1.000
_cell.angle_alpha   90.00
_cell.angle_beta   90.00
_cell.angle_gamma   90.00
#
_symmetry.space_group_name_H-M   'P 1'
#
loop_
_entity.id
_entity.type
_entity.pdbx_description
1 polymer ?
#
loop_
_entity_poly.entity_id
_entity_poly.type
_entity_poly.pdbx_seq_one_letter_code
_entity_poly.pdbx_strand_id
1 'polypeptide(L)'
;SVQHFQQAIALDPKFALAHASLADAYNTIGYWGYLPPKDAFPEAKRAAQMALNIDPDLAEAHGALGYVEFQYEWNFTEAEMEFKEAIRLNPNSVSARLRFLEYLFDFQRAQEAHEQLERARELDPLSIQIAYDYAAVSWFERDFDRAIEQLQKTISMDPNNALAYDLLAAIFYQKKMPAQAFTAHDKANSLEGVFSDAEMAEMRNAYETAGLSAYFRKENELRQKRLAEGKYQSPLNIALNYAFAGDDSEALDWLERAVDEHTP
;
A
#
# COMPACT_ATOMS: atom_id res chain seq x y z
N SER A 1 -9.71 13.60 -1.50
CA SER A 1 -10.69 12.79 -2.26
C SER A 1 -11.95 12.49 -1.45
N VAL A 2 -11.86 11.87 -0.27
CA VAL A 2 -13.01 11.47 0.58
C VAL A 2 -14.08 12.56 0.74
N GLN A 3 -13.69 13.78 1.17
CA GLN A 3 -14.64 14.88 1.37
C GLN A 3 -15.39 15.26 0.08
N HIS A 4 -14.75 15.19 -1.08
CA HIS A 4 -15.39 15.51 -2.35
C HIS A 4 -16.40 14.44 -2.76
N PHE A 5 -16.09 13.16 -2.54
CA PHE A 5 -17.06 12.09 -2.79
C PHE A 5 -18.24 12.16 -1.82
N GLN A 6 -18.00 12.47 -0.54
CA GLN A 6 -19.08 12.72 0.42
C GLN A 6 -19.97 13.90 0.01
N GLN A 7 -19.38 14.99 -0.50
CA GLN A 7 -20.12 16.12 -1.06
C GLN A 7 -20.94 15.71 -2.29
N ALA A 8 -20.36 14.94 -3.22
CA ALA A 8 -21.07 14.44 -4.40
C ALA A 8 -22.26 13.57 -4.01
N ILE A 9 -22.09 12.68 -3.03
CA ILE A 9 -23.16 11.82 -2.48
C ILE A 9 -24.23 12.64 -1.76
N ALA A 10 -23.86 13.72 -1.07
CA ALA A 10 -24.83 14.60 -0.42
C ALA A 10 -25.71 15.35 -1.45
N LEU A 11 -25.15 15.68 -2.62
CA LEU A 11 -25.88 16.32 -3.73
C LEU A 11 -26.74 15.32 -4.51
N ASP A 12 -26.20 14.13 -4.76
CA ASP A 12 -26.92 13.02 -5.40
C ASP A 12 -26.63 11.69 -4.67
N PRO A 13 -27.52 11.29 -3.73
CA PRO A 13 -27.36 10.04 -3.00
C PRO A 13 -27.41 8.79 -3.88
N LYS A 14 -27.93 8.89 -5.12
CA LYS A 14 -27.99 7.80 -6.09
C LYS A 14 -26.83 7.81 -7.07
N PHE A 15 -25.79 8.62 -6.84
CA PHE A 15 -24.62 8.62 -7.69
C PHE A 15 -23.70 7.42 -7.36
N ALA A 16 -23.98 6.27 -7.95
CA ALA A 16 -23.28 5.00 -7.67
C ALA A 16 -21.74 5.11 -7.77
N LEU A 17 -21.24 5.78 -8.81
CA LEU A 17 -19.80 5.96 -9.00
C LEU A 17 -19.15 6.77 -7.86
N ALA A 18 -19.83 7.77 -7.30
CA ALA A 18 -19.30 8.51 -6.15
C ALA A 18 -19.19 7.64 -4.89
N HIS A 19 -20.13 6.71 -4.69
CA HIS A 19 -20.03 5.70 -3.62
C HIS A 19 -18.88 4.72 -3.87
N ALA A 20 -18.71 4.23 -5.11
CA ALA A 20 -17.60 3.35 -5.46
C ALA A 20 -16.24 4.04 -5.29
N SER A 21 -16.11 5.31 -5.72
CA SER A 21 -14.87 6.08 -5.53
C SER A 21 -14.62 6.45 -4.05
N LEU A 22 -15.67 6.60 -3.24
CA LEU A 22 -15.53 6.74 -1.80
C LEU A 22 -14.97 5.45 -1.18
N ALA A 23 -15.46 4.29 -1.62
CA ALA A 23 -14.95 3.00 -1.18
C ALA A 23 -13.46 2.83 -1.53
N ASP A 24 -13.11 3.15 -2.78
CA ASP A 24 -11.75 3.14 -3.30
C ASP A 24 -10.78 4.03 -2.47
N ALA A 25 -11.26 5.22 -2.09
CA ALA A 25 -10.48 6.14 -1.26
C ALA A 25 -10.26 5.58 0.15
N TYR A 26 -11.26 4.96 0.78
CA TYR A 26 -11.10 4.33 2.09
C TYR A 26 -10.19 3.10 2.03
N ASN A 27 -10.29 2.28 0.99
CA ASN A 27 -9.36 1.17 0.73
C ASN A 27 -7.92 1.67 0.68
N THR A 28 -7.65 2.72 -0.08
CA THR A 28 -6.32 3.33 -0.19
C THR A 28 -5.82 3.85 1.16
N ILE A 29 -6.68 4.52 1.92
CA ILE A 29 -6.35 5.08 3.24
C ILE A 29 -6.03 3.97 4.25
N GLY A 30 -6.79 2.88 4.24
CA GLY A 30 -6.56 1.72 5.11
C GLY A 30 -5.29 0.96 4.74
N TYR A 31 -5.11 0.68 3.44
CA TYR A 31 -3.95 -0.04 2.92
C TYR A 31 -2.63 0.67 3.22
N TRP A 32 -2.54 1.97 2.96
CA TRP A 32 -1.32 2.74 3.24
C TRP A 32 -1.18 3.19 4.71
N GLY A 33 -2.03 2.67 5.61
CA GLY A 33 -1.90 2.90 7.05
C GLY A 33 -2.16 4.34 7.50
N TYR A 34 -2.92 5.13 6.74
CA TYR A 34 -3.31 6.49 7.13
C TYR A 34 -4.47 6.50 8.14
N LEU A 35 -5.27 5.42 8.18
CA LEU A 35 -6.24 5.14 9.24
C LEU A 35 -6.12 3.68 9.68
N PRO A 36 -6.56 3.35 10.92
CA PRO A 36 -6.67 1.97 11.35
C PRO A 36 -7.53 1.14 10.38
N PRO A 37 -7.15 -0.11 10.04
CA PRO A 37 -7.92 -0.96 9.15
C PRO A 37 -9.39 -1.09 9.56
N LYS A 38 -9.64 -1.27 10.87
CA LYS A 38 -10.97 -1.32 11.48
C LYS A 38 -11.84 -0.07 11.30
N ASP A 39 -11.25 1.06 10.97
CA ASP A 39 -11.96 2.32 10.73
C ASP A 39 -12.11 2.58 9.22
N ALA A 40 -11.13 2.17 8.41
CA ALA A 40 -11.10 2.41 6.97
C ALA A 40 -11.90 1.38 6.16
N PHE A 41 -11.60 0.09 6.34
CA PHE A 41 -12.17 -0.97 5.49
C PHE A 41 -13.67 -1.19 5.69
N PRO A 42 -14.24 -1.08 6.91
CA PRO A 42 -15.70 -1.12 7.07
C PRO A 42 -16.43 0.01 6.32
N GLU A 43 -15.84 1.22 6.30
CA GLU A 43 -16.39 2.33 5.52
C GLU A 43 -16.24 2.09 4.01
N ALA A 44 -15.13 1.50 3.58
CA ALA A 44 -14.95 1.07 2.19
C ALA A 44 -16.02 0.05 1.78
N LYS A 45 -16.24 -0.99 2.59
CA LYS A 45 -17.26 -2.02 2.37
C LYS A 45 -18.66 -1.43 2.25
N ARG A 46 -19.02 -0.57 3.20
CA ARG A 46 -20.32 0.10 3.24
C ARG A 46 -20.56 0.92 1.98
N ALA A 47 -19.56 1.70 1.55
CA ALA A 47 -19.66 2.53 0.36
C ALA A 47 -19.74 1.68 -0.92
N ALA A 48 -18.94 0.61 -1.05
CA ALA A 48 -19.01 -0.31 -2.18
C ALA A 48 -20.39 -0.99 -2.28
N GLN A 49 -20.94 -1.44 -1.14
CA GLN A 49 -22.26 -2.06 -1.10
C GLN A 49 -23.38 -1.07 -1.44
N MET A 50 -23.27 0.19 -1.03
CA MET A 50 -24.22 1.23 -1.45
C MET A 50 -24.15 1.47 -2.97
N ALA A 51 -22.95 1.50 -3.55
CA ALA A 51 -22.79 1.61 -4.99
C ALA A 51 -23.47 0.45 -5.73
N LEU A 52 -23.24 -0.80 -5.30
CA LEU A 52 -23.86 -2.00 -5.88
C LEU A 52 -25.38 -2.06 -5.70
N ASN A 53 -25.91 -1.53 -4.59
CA ASN A 53 -27.36 -1.45 -4.39
C ASN A 53 -28.04 -0.46 -5.37
N ILE A 54 -27.29 0.54 -5.85
CA ILE A 54 -27.79 1.52 -6.82
C ILE A 54 -27.58 1.00 -8.25
N ASP A 55 -26.38 0.48 -8.52
CA ASP A 55 -25.97 -0.07 -9.81
C ASP A 55 -25.21 -1.39 -9.59
N PRO A 56 -25.91 -2.54 -9.70
CA PRO A 56 -25.32 -3.85 -9.50
C PRO A 56 -24.27 -4.26 -10.53
N ASP A 57 -24.19 -3.57 -11.67
CA ASP A 57 -23.24 -3.88 -12.75
C ASP A 57 -22.06 -2.88 -12.78
N LEU A 58 -21.86 -2.11 -11.69
CA LEU A 58 -20.79 -1.12 -11.61
C LEU A 58 -19.44 -1.77 -11.28
N ALA A 59 -18.58 -1.86 -12.30
CA ALA A 59 -17.26 -2.48 -12.21
C ALA A 59 -16.38 -1.91 -11.08
N GLU A 60 -16.38 -0.59 -10.88
CA GLU A 60 -15.60 0.08 -9.83
C GLU A 60 -16.03 -0.34 -8.42
N ALA A 61 -17.32 -0.62 -8.22
CA ALA A 61 -17.85 -1.06 -6.94
C ALA A 61 -17.45 -2.51 -6.64
N HIS A 62 -17.54 -3.40 -7.63
CA HIS A 62 -17.01 -4.77 -7.53
C HIS A 62 -15.50 -4.75 -7.23
N GLY A 63 -14.71 -3.94 -7.96
CA GLY A 63 -13.27 -3.85 -7.73
C GLY A 63 -12.90 -3.25 -6.36
N ALA A 64 -13.74 -2.38 -5.79
CA ALA A 64 -13.55 -1.87 -4.43
C ALA A 64 -13.96 -2.90 -3.36
N LEU A 65 -15.07 -3.61 -3.57
CA LEU A 65 -15.51 -4.67 -2.66
C LEU A 65 -14.52 -5.83 -2.63
N GLY A 66 -14.05 -6.30 -3.79
CA GLY A 66 -13.04 -7.35 -3.87
C GLY A 66 -11.76 -7.00 -3.11
N TYR A 67 -11.37 -5.72 -3.09
CA TYR A 67 -10.21 -5.28 -2.33
C TYR A 67 -10.43 -5.31 -0.82
N VAL A 68 -11.63 -4.99 -0.34
CA VAL A 68 -11.99 -5.16 1.09
C VAL A 68 -11.97 -6.65 1.45
N GLU A 69 -12.59 -7.49 0.63
CA GLU A 69 -12.64 -8.93 0.88
C GLU A 69 -11.24 -9.55 0.87
N PHE A 70 -10.33 -9.02 0.05
CA PHE A 70 -8.94 -9.45 -0.02
C PHE A 70 -8.11 -8.97 1.18
N GLN A 71 -8.04 -7.65 1.40
CA GLN A 71 -7.08 -7.03 2.31
C GLN A 71 -7.51 -7.06 3.78
N TYR A 72 -8.82 -7.11 4.05
CA TYR A 72 -9.33 -6.94 5.41
C TYR A 72 -10.22 -8.07 5.90
N GLU A 73 -11.15 -8.57 5.09
CA GLU A 73 -12.03 -9.66 5.55
C GLU A 73 -11.39 -11.04 5.37
N TRP A 74 -10.31 -11.13 4.58
CA TRP A 74 -9.63 -12.36 4.19
C TRP A 74 -10.57 -13.42 3.57
N ASN A 75 -11.63 -12.96 2.92
CA ASN A 75 -12.55 -13.79 2.13
C ASN A 75 -12.01 -13.92 0.70
N PHE A 76 -10.90 -14.62 0.56
CA PHE A 76 -10.13 -14.69 -0.70
C PHE A 76 -10.93 -15.22 -1.91
N THR A 77 -11.88 -16.12 -1.67
CA THR A 77 -12.74 -16.65 -2.76
C THR A 77 -13.67 -15.57 -3.31
N GLU A 78 -14.39 -14.85 -2.42
CA GLU A 78 -15.21 -13.70 -2.80
C GLU A 78 -14.36 -12.60 -3.45
N ALA A 79 -13.18 -12.29 -2.91
CA ALA A 79 -12.29 -11.30 -3.49
C ALA A 79 -11.97 -11.59 -4.97
N GLU A 80 -11.60 -12.84 -5.30
CA GLU A 80 -11.32 -13.24 -6.68
C GLU A 80 -12.55 -13.14 -7.58
N MET A 81 -13.73 -13.52 -7.06
CA MET A 81 -14.98 -13.39 -7.82
C MET A 81 -15.27 -11.93 -8.15
N GLU A 82 -15.15 -11.04 -7.17
CA GLU A 82 -15.38 -9.60 -7.31
C GLU A 82 -14.38 -8.96 -8.28
N PHE A 83 -13.09 -9.30 -8.21
CA PHE A 83 -12.09 -8.81 -9.16
C PHE A 83 -12.37 -9.27 -10.59
N LYS A 84 -12.71 -10.54 -10.78
CA LYS A 84 -13.07 -11.08 -12.10
C LYS A 84 -14.32 -10.42 -12.65
N GLU A 85 -15.31 -10.17 -11.80
CA GLU A 85 -16.55 -9.50 -12.21
C GLU A 85 -16.31 -8.04 -12.59
N ALA A 86 -15.51 -7.31 -11.81
CA ALA A 86 -15.09 -5.95 -12.16
C ALA A 86 -14.42 -5.89 -13.54
N ILE A 87 -13.51 -6.82 -13.84
CA ILE A 87 -12.82 -6.90 -15.14
C ILE A 87 -13.77 -7.36 -16.25
N ARG A 88 -14.75 -8.22 -15.96
CA ARG A 88 -15.77 -8.65 -16.92
C ARG A 88 -16.68 -7.48 -17.33
N LEU A 89 -17.13 -6.71 -16.35
CA LEU A 89 -18.01 -5.54 -16.53
C LEU A 89 -17.27 -4.38 -17.21
N ASN A 90 -16.01 -4.13 -16.80
CA ASN A 90 -15.15 -3.14 -17.44
C ASN A 90 -13.76 -3.72 -17.73
N PRO A 91 -13.54 -4.29 -18.93
CA PRO A 91 -12.25 -4.83 -19.34
C PRO A 91 -11.13 -3.77 -19.43
N ASN A 92 -11.47 -2.49 -19.42
CA ASN A 92 -10.50 -1.40 -19.48
C ASN A 92 -10.24 -0.75 -18.11
N SER A 93 -10.77 -1.31 -17.02
CA SER A 93 -10.50 -0.83 -15.67
C SER A 93 -9.06 -1.15 -15.25
N VAL A 94 -8.18 -0.15 -15.27
CA VAL A 94 -6.79 -0.27 -14.80
C VAL A 94 -6.75 -0.61 -13.31
N SER A 95 -7.55 0.06 -12.49
CA SER A 95 -7.57 -0.15 -11.04
C SER A 95 -7.98 -1.58 -10.66
N ALA A 96 -9.02 -2.14 -11.29
CA ALA A 96 -9.43 -3.52 -11.04
C ALA A 96 -8.34 -4.53 -11.43
N ARG A 97 -7.63 -4.27 -12.54
CA ARG A 97 -6.51 -5.11 -12.98
C ARG A 97 -5.33 -5.07 -12.02
N LEU A 98 -4.93 -3.89 -11.54
CA LEU A 98 -3.82 -3.76 -10.59
C LEU A 98 -4.13 -4.34 -9.21
N ARG A 99 -5.40 -4.28 -8.77
CA ARG A 99 -5.81 -5.00 -7.54
C ARG A 99 -5.81 -6.51 -7.72
N PHE A 100 -6.28 -6.98 -8.87
CA PHE A 100 -6.26 -8.41 -9.15
C PHE A 100 -4.83 -8.93 -9.33
N LEU A 101 -3.94 -8.12 -9.91
CA LEU A 101 -2.50 -8.38 -9.99
C LEU A 101 -1.91 -8.70 -8.61
N GLU A 102 -2.18 -7.85 -7.61
CA GLU A 102 -1.71 -8.02 -6.24
C GLU A 102 -2.20 -9.35 -5.64
N TYR A 103 -3.51 -9.61 -5.71
CA TYR A 103 -4.10 -10.89 -5.30
C TYR A 103 -3.39 -12.08 -5.99
N LEU A 104 -3.17 -12.01 -7.30
CA LEU A 104 -2.56 -13.10 -8.05
C LEU A 104 -1.11 -13.39 -7.60
N PHE A 105 -0.34 -12.39 -7.16
CA PHE A 105 1.00 -12.64 -6.63
C PHE A 105 0.97 -13.35 -5.28
N ASP A 106 0.11 -12.93 -4.37
CA ASP A 106 -0.03 -13.55 -3.04
C ASP A 106 -0.44 -15.03 -3.15
N PHE A 107 -1.22 -15.37 -4.17
CA PHE A 107 -1.61 -16.74 -4.49
C PHE A 107 -0.67 -17.44 -5.50
N GLN A 108 0.53 -16.90 -5.72
CA GLN A 108 1.59 -17.49 -6.57
C GLN A 108 1.19 -17.76 -8.03
N ARG A 109 0.26 -16.97 -8.57
CA ARG A 109 -0.25 -17.04 -9.95
C ARG A 109 0.42 -16.00 -10.84
N ALA A 110 1.75 -16.01 -10.84
CA ALA A 110 2.59 -15.00 -11.50
C ALA A 110 2.25 -14.80 -12.99
N GLN A 111 1.94 -15.87 -13.73
CA GLN A 111 1.62 -15.76 -15.15
C GLN A 111 0.35 -14.92 -15.40
N GLU A 112 -0.72 -15.18 -14.66
CA GLU A 112 -1.97 -14.43 -14.77
C GLU A 112 -1.78 -12.99 -14.28
N ALA A 113 -0.94 -12.78 -13.26
CA ALA A 113 -0.55 -11.47 -12.79
C ALA A 113 0.12 -10.66 -13.90
N HIS A 114 1.16 -11.20 -14.55
CA HIS A 114 1.83 -10.52 -15.68
C HIS A 114 0.85 -10.13 -16.80
N GLU A 115 -0.14 -10.99 -17.10
CA GLU A 115 -1.17 -10.65 -18.09
C GLU A 115 -2.01 -9.43 -17.66
N GLN A 116 -2.34 -9.30 -16.38
CA GLN A 116 -3.05 -8.12 -15.88
C GLN A 116 -2.18 -6.86 -15.96
N LEU A 117 -0.91 -6.96 -15.62
CA LEU A 117 0.02 -5.82 -15.62
C LEU A 117 0.33 -5.34 -17.05
N GLU A 118 0.60 -6.26 -17.98
CA GLU A 118 0.80 -5.90 -19.39
C GLU A 118 -0.44 -5.23 -19.96
N ARG A 119 -1.64 -5.74 -19.64
CA ARG A 119 -2.88 -5.12 -20.09
C ARG A 119 -3.11 -3.76 -19.46
N ALA A 120 -2.78 -3.57 -18.18
CA ALA A 120 -2.83 -2.27 -17.53
C ALA A 120 -1.91 -1.26 -18.22
N ARG A 121 -0.68 -1.65 -18.58
CA ARG A 121 0.26 -0.79 -19.33
C ARG A 121 -0.24 -0.41 -20.72
N GLU A 122 -0.89 -1.31 -21.43
CA GLU A 122 -1.50 -0.99 -22.73
C GLU A 122 -2.62 0.06 -22.62
N LEU A 123 -3.34 0.05 -21.50
CA LEU A 123 -4.45 0.97 -21.23
C LEU A 123 -3.94 2.34 -20.77
N ASP A 124 -2.90 2.38 -19.94
CA ASP A 124 -2.29 3.62 -19.45
C ASP A 124 -0.75 3.55 -19.44
N PRO A 125 -0.10 3.79 -20.59
CA PRO A 125 1.35 3.62 -20.75
C PRO A 125 2.19 4.69 -20.03
N LEU A 126 1.57 5.76 -19.51
CA LEU A 126 2.26 6.84 -18.82
C LEU A 126 2.02 6.83 -17.30
N SER A 127 1.30 5.83 -16.80
CA SER A 127 1.02 5.69 -15.38
C SER A 127 2.28 5.41 -14.56
N ILE A 128 2.53 6.28 -13.58
CA ILE A 128 3.60 6.12 -12.60
C ILE A 128 3.31 4.93 -11.68
N GLN A 129 2.03 4.68 -11.37
CA GLN A 129 1.62 3.52 -10.58
C GLN A 129 1.97 2.21 -11.31
N ILE A 130 1.63 2.10 -12.60
CA ILE A 130 1.97 0.90 -13.38
C ILE A 130 3.50 0.71 -13.44
N ALA A 131 4.27 1.80 -13.60
CA ALA A 131 5.73 1.72 -13.57
C ALA A 131 6.27 1.21 -12.22
N TYR A 132 5.67 1.65 -11.11
CA TYR A 132 5.95 1.11 -9.78
C TYR A 132 5.58 -0.38 -9.68
N ASP A 133 4.40 -0.78 -10.17
CA ASP A 133 3.94 -2.16 -10.08
C ASP A 133 4.88 -3.12 -10.84
N TYR A 134 5.43 -2.73 -12.00
CA TYR A 134 6.49 -3.51 -12.67
C TYR A 134 7.73 -3.72 -11.79
N ALA A 135 8.10 -2.73 -10.99
CA ALA A 135 9.20 -2.88 -10.04
C ALA A 135 8.84 -3.81 -8.89
N ALA A 136 7.62 -3.67 -8.33
CA ALA A 136 7.11 -4.55 -7.29
C ALA A 136 7.08 -6.01 -7.76
N VAL A 137 6.59 -6.27 -8.97
CA VAL A 137 6.62 -7.59 -9.60
C VAL A 137 8.04 -8.14 -9.69
N SER A 138 8.98 -7.33 -10.22
CA SER A 138 10.38 -7.75 -10.34
C SER A 138 10.99 -8.06 -8.95
N TRP A 139 10.59 -7.32 -7.92
CA TRP A 139 11.00 -7.57 -6.53
C TRP A 139 10.41 -8.88 -5.98
N PHE A 140 9.11 -9.16 -6.19
CA PHE A 140 8.48 -10.42 -5.81
C PHE A 140 9.15 -11.63 -6.48
N GLU A 141 9.55 -11.49 -7.75
CA GLU A 141 10.30 -12.50 -8.50
C GLU A 141 11.79 -12.61 -8.09
N ARG A 142 12.23 -11.76 -7.16
CA ARG A 142 13.62 -11.65 -6.67
C ARG A 142 14.62 -11.21 -7.73
N ASP A 143 14.16 -10.63 -8.84
CA ASP A 143 14.99 -9.92 -9.82
C ASP A 143 15.24 -8.49 -9.33
N PHE A 144 16.06 -8.39 -8.29
CA PHE A 144 16.32 -7.12 -7.60
C PHE A 144 17.01 -6.08 -8.48
N ASP A 145 17.85 -6.51 -9.42
CA ASP A 145 18.55 -5.58 -10.32
C ASP A 145 17.57 -4.92 -11.28
N ARG A 146 16.65 -5.69 -11.86
CA ARG A 146 15.57 -5.16 -12.69
C ARG A 146 14.62 -4.28 -11.89
N ALA A 147 14.26 -4.71 -10.67
CA ALA A 147 13.40 -3.91 -9.79
C ALA A 147 14.01 -2.52 -9.50
N ILE A 148 15.30 -2.46 -9.17
CA ILE A 148 16.02 -1.20 -8.97
C ILE A 148 16.01 -0.33 -10.23
N GLU A 149 16.26 -0.90 -11.41
CA GLU A 149 16.23 -0.16 -12.68
C GLU A 149 14.86 0.46 -12.94
N GLN A 150 13.77 -0.29 -12.71
CA GLN A 150 12.42 0.21 -12.88
C GLN A 150 12.08 1.29 -11.84
N LEU A 151 12.44 1.11 -10.57
CA LEU A 151 12.25 2.13 -9.54
C LEU A 151 12.97 3.43 -9.85
N GLN A 152 14.19 3.36 -10.39
CA GLN A 152 14.91 4.55 -10.82
C GLN A 152 14.17 5.30 -11.94
N LYS A 153 13.50 4.59 -12.85
CA LYS A 153 12.63 5.22 -13.86
C LYS A 153 11.41 5.86 -13.21
N THR A 154 10.72 5.15 -12.31
CA THR A 154 9.58 5.69 -11.55
C THR A 154 9.96 6.97 -10.80
N ILE A 155 11.10 6.97 -10.10
CA ILE A 155 11.65 8.14 -9.40
C ILE A 155 12.03 9.28 -10.36
N SER A 156 12.51 8.96 -11.57
CA SER A 156 12.80 9.98 -12.58
C SER A 156 11.54 10.67 -13.11
N MET A 157 10.41 9.96 -13.15
CA MET A 157 9.10 10.49 -13.53
C MET A 157 8.45 11.29 -12.40
N ASP A 158 8.54 10.79 -11.17
CA ASP A 158 8.09 11.48 -9.95
C ASP A 158 9.12 11.36 -8.82
N PRO A 159 9.95 12.40 -8.62
CA PRO A 159 10.94 12.43 -7.55
C PRO A 159 10.35 12.49 -6.13
N ASN A 160 9.04 12.65 -5.99
CA ASN A 160 8.33 12.71 -4.71
C ASN A 160 7.53 11.43 -4.41
N ASN A 161 7.71 10.37 -5.20
CA ASN A 161 7.06 9.09 -4.96
C ASN A 161 7.70 8.36 -3.77
N ALA A 162 7.15 8.54 -2.56
CA ALA A 162 7.65 7.91 -1.34
C ALA A 162 7.69 6.37 -1.44
N LEU A 163 6.65 5.77 -2.00
CA LEU A 163 6.51 4.32 -2.16
C LEU A 163 7.65 3.71 -2.99
N ALA A 164 8.07 4.39 -4.05
CA ALA A 164 9.20 3.95 -4.87
C ALA A 164 10.52 3.96 -4.07
N TYR A 165 10.71 4.93 -3.17
CA TYR A 165 11.86 4.96 -2.28
C TYR A 165 11.79 3.88 -1.18
N ASP A 166 10.62 3.61 -0.62
CA ASP A 166 10.44 2.53 0.37
C ASP A 166 10.75 1.15 -0.20
N LEU A 167 10.20 0.84 -1.38
CA LEU A 167 10.49 -0.43 -2.05
C LEU A 167 11.99 -0.54 -2.40
N LEU A 168 12.60 0.57 -2.81
CA LEU A 168 14.04 0.62 -3.07
C LEU A 168 14.85 0.35 -1.80
N ALA A 169 14.44 0.90 -0.65
CA ALA A 169 15.06 0.65 0.64
C ALA A 169 14.97 -0.82 1.05
N ALA A 170 13.78 -1.43 0.91
CA ALA A 170 13.56 -2.85 1.20
C ALA A 170 14.45 -3.75 0.32
N ILE A 171 14.57 -3.45 -0.98
CA ILE A 171 15.46 -4.18 -1.88
C ILE A 171 16.93 -4.03 -1.44
N PHE A 172 17.39 -2.81 -1.13
CA PHE A 172 18.77 -2.60 -0.67
C PHE A 172 19.06 -3.29 0.66
N TYR A 173 18.08 -3.36 1.56
CA TYR A 173 18.19 -4.14 2.79
C TYR A 173 18.39 -5.62 2.47
N GLN A 174 17.57 -6.22 1.59
CA GLN A 174 17.69 -7.62 1.18
C GLN A 174 19.03 -7.91 0.48
N LYS A 175 19.58 -6.93 -0.25
CA LYS A 175 20.92 -7.00 -0.87
C LYS A 175 22.07 -6.72 0.10
N LYS A 176 21.80 -6.49 1.39
CA LYS A 176 22.78 -6.16 2.43
C LYS A 176 23.61 -4.91 2.11
N MET A 177 22.93 -3.89 1.59
CA MET A 177 23.50 -2.59 1.20
C MET A 177 22.99 -1.47 2.13
N PRO A 178 23.50 -1.39 3.38
CA PRO A 178 22.88 -0.59 4.44
C PRO A 178 22.91 0.92 4.18
N ALA A 179 23.94 1.43 3.48
CA ALA A 179 24.03 2.86 3.17
C ALA A 179 22.99 3.30 2.14
N GLN A 180 22.76 2.48 1.11
CA GLN A 180 21.71 2.75 0.12
C GLN A 180 20.30 2.52 0.70
N ALA A 181 20.14 1.50 1.54
CA ALA A 181 18.88 1.27 2.27
C ALA A 181 18.52 2.47 3.14
N PHE A 182 19.47 2.97 3.96
CA PHE A 182 19.29 4.19 4.75
C PHE A 182 18.89 5.38 3.87
N THR A 183 19.64 5.64 2.79
CA THR A 183 19.40 6.81 1.95
C THR A 183 18.00 6.80 1.32
N ALA A 184 17.56 5.63 0.86
CA ALA A 184 16.23 5.46 0.27
C ALA A 184 15.13 5.59 1.33
N HIS A 185 15.27 4.91 2.48
CA HIS A 185 14.28 4.94 3.56
C HIS A 185 14.13 6.33 4.19
N ASP A 186 15.25 7.01 4.42
CA ASP A 186 15.24 8.38 4.96
C ASP A 186 14.56 9.37 4.00
N LYS A 187 14.73 9.15 2.69
CA LYS A 187 14.05 9.94 1.67
C LYS A 187 12.56 9.66 1.64
N ALA A 188 12.13 8.41 1.77
CA ALA A 188 10.72 8.04 1.85
C ALA A 188 10.05 8.67 3.09
N ASN A 189 10.61 8.47 4.28
CA ASN A 189 10.13 9.10 5.52
C ASN A 189 10.03 10.63 5.42
N SER A 190 11.00 11.28 4.76
CA SER A 190 10.98 12.72 4.52
C SER A 190 9.83 13.16 3.61
N LEU A 191 9.44 12.32 2.63
CA LEU A 191 8.35 12.60 1.69
C LEU A 191 6.98 12.30 2.30
N GLU A 192 6.86 11.26 3.12
CA GLU A 192 5.61 10.93 3.82
C GLU A 192 5.20 12.02 4.82
N GLY A 193 6.18 12.68 5.45
CA GLY A 193 5.92 13.78 6.38
C GLY A 193 5.33 13.35 7.73
N VAL A 194 5.44 12.08 8.09
CA VAL A 194 5.01 11.54 9.40
C VAL A 194 5.84 12.10 10.56
N PHE A 195 7.12 12.36 10.30
CA PHE A 195 8.09 12.87 11.25
C PHE A 195 8.41 14.34 11.02
N SER A 196 8.57 15.10 12.10
CA SER A 196 9.07 16.48 12.02
C SER A 196 10.55 16.52 11.66
N ASP A 197 11.03 17.66 11.16
CA ASP A 197 12.46 17.85 10.83
C ASP A 197 13.40 17.52 12.00
N ALA A 198 12.98 17.83 13.23
CA ALA A 198 13.74 17.52 14.43
C ALA A 198 13.82 16.00 14.68
N GLU A 199 12.72 15.28 14.52
CA GLU A 199 12.68 13.83 14.67
C GLU A 199 13.45 13.12 13.55
N MET A 200 13.37 13.62 12.32
CA MET A 200 14.21 13.15 11.22
C MET A 200 15.70 13.34 11.55
N ALA A 201 16.09 14.47 12.14
CA ALA A 201 17.48 14.70 12.57
C ALA A 201 17.92 13.73 13.68
N GLU A 202 17.03 13.39 14.62
CA GLU A 202 17.32 12.38 15.65
C GLU A 202 17.59 10.99 15.05
N MET A 203 16.77 10.57 14.09
CA MET A 203 16.95 9.29 13.38
C MET A 203 18.27 9.28 12.58
N ARG A 204 18.57 10.36 11.86
CA ARG A 204 19.84 10.49 11.11
C ARG A 204 21.05 10.48 12.04
N ASN A 205 20.99 11.14 13.19
CA ASN A 205 22.07 11.09 14.19
C ASN A 205 22.25 9.68 14.77
N ALA A 206 21.16 8.94 14.98
CA ALA A 206 21.23 7.53 15.40
C ALA A 206 21.93 6.67 14.34
N TYR A 207 21.63 6.89 13.05
CA TYR A 207 22.33 6.25 11.94
C TYR A 207 23.82 6.58 11.93
N GLU A 208 24.19 7.85 12.05
CA GLU A 208 25.60 8.28 12.05
C GLU A 208 26.39 7.67 13.22
N THR A 209 25.74 7.49 14.36
CA THR A 209 26.38 6.97 15.57
C THR A 209 26.54 5.45 15.55
N ALA A 210 25.53 4.71 15.10
CA ALA A 210 25.45 3.26 15.29
C ALA A 210 24.84 2.49 14.10
N GLY A 211 24.71 3.12 12.94
CA GLY A 211 24.30 2.51 11.68
C GLY A 211 22.79 2.26 11.56
N LEU A 212 22.43 1.49 10.53
CA LEU A 212 21.04 1.29 10.10
C LEU A 212 20.13 0.70 11.18
N SER A 213 20.63 -0.24 12.00
CA SER A 213 19.81 -0.79 13.09
C SER A 213 19.45 0.25 14.14
N ALA A 214 20.34 1.21 14.43
CA ALA A 214 20.04 2.29 15.38
C ALA A 214 19.04 3.31 14.80
N TYR A 215 19.07 3.52 13.48
CA TYR A 215 18.05 4.31 12.77
C TYR A 215 16.65 3.73 12.99
N PHE A 216 16.46 2.44 12.69
CA PHE A 216 15.14 1.79 12.81
C PHE A 216 14.64 1.71 14.25
N ARG A 217 15.53 1.48 15.24
CA ARG A 217 15.16 1.55 16.65
C ARG A 217 14.66 2.94 17.05
N LYS A 218 15.34 4.00 16.59
CA LYS A 218 14.91 5.38 16.86
C LYS A 218 13.59 5.69 16.16
N GLU A 219 13.39 5.23 14.93
CA GLU A 219 12.10 5.36 14.24
C GLU A 219 10.97 4.69 15.05
N ASN A 220 11.19 3.46 15.53
CA ASN A 220 10.20 2.74 16.34
C ASN A 220 9.90 3.39 17.69
N GLU A 221 10.89 3.99 18.35
CA GLU A 221 10.67 4.80 19.55
C GLU A 221 9.71 5.98 19.25
N LEU A 222 9.93 6.67 18.13
CA LEU A 222 9.10 7.80 17.69
C LEU A 222 7.69 7.39 17.26
N ARG A 223 7.53 6.22 16.60
CA ARG A 223 6.22 5.66 16.25
C ARG A 223 5.45 5.24 17.49
N GLN A 224 6.09 4.60 18.47
CA GLN A 224 5.43 4.22 19.73
C GLN A 224 5.01 5.44 20.56
N LYS A 225 5.82 6.50 20.58
CA LYS A 225 5.41 7.77 21.19
C LYS A 225 4.13 8.33 20.55
N ARG A 226 4.02 8.29 19.22
CA ARG A 226 2.81 8.71 18.49
C ARG A 226 1.59 7.85 18.84
N LEU A 227 1.77 6.54 18.94
CA LEU A 227 0.70 5.64 19.39
C LEU A 227 0.22 6.00 20.80
N ALA A 228 1.14 6.30 21.72
CA ALA A 228 0.79 6.75 23.07
C ALA A 228 0.05 8.11 23.09
N GLU A 229 0.26 8.95 22.09
CA GLU A 229 -0.47 10.20 21.85
C GLU A 229 -1.82 9.99 21.14
N GLY A 230 -2.20 8.74 20.84
CA GLY A 230 -3.44 8.40 20.15
C GLY A 230 -3.39 8.59 18.63
N LYS A 231 -2.20 8.79 18.05
CA LYS A 231 -2.01 8.84 16.59
C LYS A 231 -1.77 7.43 16.09
N TYR A 232 -2.59 6.97 15.15
CA TYR A 232 -2.43 5.66 14.54
C TYR A 232 -1.05 5.52 13.90
N GLN A 233 -0.46 4.34 14.05
CA GLN A 233 0.76 3.90 13.37
C GLN A 233 0.54 2.43 12.99
N SER A 234 0.87 2.07 11.75
CA SER A 234 0.77 0.69 11.27
C SER A 234 1.61 -0.25 12.16
N PRO A 235 1.00 -1.28 12.79
CA PRO A 235 1.73 -2.33 13.50
C PRO A 235 2.73 -3.06 12.61
N LEU A 236 2.39 -3.26 11.33
CA LEU A 236 3.28 -3.89 10.34
C LEU A 236 4.56 -3.07 10.12
N ASN A 237 4.45 -1.74 9.97
CA ASN A 237 5.64 -0.88 9.81
C ASN A 237 6.54 -0.94 11.04
N ILE A 238 5.95 -0.98 12.25
CA ILE A 238 6.71 -1.11 13.50
C ILE A 238 7.42 -2.47 13.55
N ALA A 239 6.73 -3.54 13.17
CA ALA A 239 7.30 -4.89 13.10
C ALA A 239 8.47 -4.98 12.12
N LEU A 240 8.30 -4.44 10.91
CA LEU A 240 9.35 -4.41 9.88
C LEU A 240 10.59 -3.65 10.36
N ASN A 241 10.41 -2.50 11.00
CA ASN A 241 11.52 -1.74 11.58
C ASN A 241 12.27 -2.53 12.66
N TYR A 242 11.57 -3.29 13.52
CA TYR A 242 12.23 -4.18 14.50
C TYR A 242 13.00 -5.30 13.81
N ALA A 243 12.42 -5.93 12.79
CA ALA A 243 13.11 -6.94 11.99
C ALA A 243 14.36 -6.36 11.31
N PHE A 244 14.27 -5.15 10.76
CA PHE A 244 15.43 -4.47 10.16
C PHE A 244 16.50 -4.07 11.19
N ALA A 245 16.10 -3.80 12.43
CA ALA A 245 17.02 -3.57 13.55
C ALA A 245 17.69 -4.85 14.08
N GLY A 246 17.17 -6.03 13.72
CA GLY A 246 17.59 -7.34 14.25
C GLY A 246 16.99 -7.67 15.62
N ASP A 247 15.87 -7.03 15.95
CA ASP A 247 15.15 -7.21 17.22
C ASP A 247 13.96 -8.17 16.98
N ASP A 248 14.29 -9.46 16.77
CA ASP A 248 13.34 -10.46 16.25
C ASP A 248 12.15 -10.73 17.17
N SER A 249 12.33 -10.65 18.50
CA SER A 249 11.24 -10.91 19.45
C SER A 249 10.17 -9.83 19.35
N GLU A 250 10.59 -8.56 19.35
CA GLU A 250 9.71 -7.42 19.22
C GLU A 250 9.06 -7.40 17.82
N ALA A 251 9.80 -7.79 16.79
CA ALA A 251 9.23 -7.94 15.45
C ALA A 251 8.05 -8.93 15.44
N LEU A 252 8.21 -10.11 16.05
CA LEU A 252 7.15 -11.11 16.14
C LEU A 252 5.96 -10.61 16.96
N ASP A 253 6.19 -9.97 18.11
CA ASP A 253 5.11 -9.40 18.94
C ASP A 253 4.27 -8.36 18.16
N TRP A 254 4.93 -7.54 17.33
CA TRP A 254 4.22 -6.55 16.51
C TRP A 254 3.58 -7.15 15.24
N LEU A 255 4.12 -8.25 14.70
CA LEU A 255 3.45 -9.01 13.64
C LEU A 255 2.16 -9.65 14.15
N GLU A 256 2.14 -10.20 15.36
CA GLU A 256 0.90 -10.73 15.96
C GLU A 256 -0.17 -9.62 16.07
N ARG A 257 0.23 -8.41 16.44
CA ARG A 257 -0.69 -7.25 16.44
C ARG A 257 -1.15 -6.85 15.04
N ALA A 258 -0.25 -6.89 14.06
CA ALA A 258 -0.61 -6.62 12.67
C ALA A 258 -1.67 -7.61 12.17
N VAL A 259 -1.51 -8.89 12.52
CA VAL A 259 -2.50 -9.94 12.25
C VAL A 259 -3.81 -9.67 12.98
N ASP A 260 -3.78 -9.36 14.28
CA ASP A 260 -4.99 -9.08 15.06
C ASP A 260 -5.76 -7.85 14.55
N GLU A 261 -5.06 -6.84 14.03
CA GLU A 261 -5.65 -5.63 13.45
C GLU A 261 -6.04 -5.78 11.98
N HIS A 262 -5.75 -6.93 11.35
CA HIS A 262 -5.89 -7.16 9.91
C HIS A 262 -5.19 -6.02 9.12
N THR A 263 -3.96 -5.70 9.52
CA THR A 263 -3.12 -4.73 8.81
C THR A 263 -2.65 -5.37 7.51
N PRO A 264 -2.98 -4.79 6.35
CA PRO A 264 -2.49 -5.26 5.06
C PRO A 264 -0.99 -4.99 4.89
#